data_AF-A0A8S4NWM4-F1
#
_entry.id   AF-A0A8S4NWM4-F1
#
_cell.length_a   1.000
_cell.length_b   1.000
_cell.length_c   1.000
_cell.angle_alpha   90.00
_cell.angle_beta   90.00
_cell.angle_gamma   90.00
#
_symmetry.space_group_name_H-M   'P 1'
#
loop_
_entity.id
_entity.type
_entity.pdbx_description
1 polymer ?
#
loop_
_entity_poly.entity_id
_entity_poly.type
_entity_poly.pdbx_seq_one_letter_code
_entity_poly.pdbx_strand_id
1 'polypeptide(L)'
;MSDLEARREARRKARAEREAAGGEEEETTSRRSRRADPEPEAEAEAPVEDNTAAEEAAKAAAEEEQRRKEQEEAEEEARKQQEAEEAEAERRRQEEEEQRRREEEEERERQKKKDEAKRAADEEAKKKKRAPGTKRKGLGGLSPEKKKLLKKLIMERALDDLKQEEVERANEKKQILEQRMGRLDLEGNTQAQLEAKVKELHAKLVGLEEEKYDWEVKIRKQDFEINELTIKVNDIKGKFVKPVLKKVSKTESKLAKFEKKMNVKKSGFRDALKSTGQSKYAVEEEDKSHKAPDWRNELKDKDAGDDDAIEAES
;
A
#
# COMPACT_ATOMS: atom_id res chain seq x y z
N MET A 1 -10.47 -12.52 18.51
CA MET A 1 -10.27 -11.69 19.72
C MET A 1 -11.14 -10.42 19.73
N SER A 2 -12.02 -10.19 18.74
CA SER A 2 -12.76 -8.92 18.56
C SER A 2 -14.17 -8.87 19.18
N ASP A 3 -14.76 -10.02 19.53
CA ASP A 3 -16.17 -10.09 19.94
C ASP A 3 -16.39 -9.64 21.40
N LEU A 4 -15.45 -9.95 22.29
CA LEU A 4 -15.47 -9.53 23.71
C LEU A 4 -15.25 -8.02 23.87
N GLU A 5 -14.48 -7.42 22.96
CA GLU A 5 -14.15 -6.00 22.99
C GLU A 5 -15.31 -5.17 22.45
N ALA A 6 -15.95 -5.62 21.35
CA ALA A 6 -17.19 -5.05 20.84
C ALA A 6 -18.33 -5.10 21.88
N ARG A 7 -18.45 -6.21 22.63
CA ARG A 7 -19.42 -6.33 23.74
C ARG A 7 -19.15 -5.38 24.90
N ARG A 8 -17.87 -5.12 25.21
CA ARG A 8 -17.47 -4.16 26.25
C ARG A 8 -17.75 -2.72 25.82
N GLU A 9 -17.53 -2.43 24.54
CA GLU A 9 -17.76 -1.11 23.97
C GLU A 9 -19.25 -0.78 23.86
N ALA A 10 -20.09 -1.74 23.45
CA ALA A 10 -21.54 -1.61 23.46
C ALA A 10 -22.09 -1.35 24.87
N ARG A 11 -21.53 -2.03 25.90
CA ARG A 11 -21.92 -1.82 27.31
C ARG A 11 -21.50 -0.45 27.84
N ARG A 12 -20.37 0.07 27.38
CA ARG A 12 -19.91 1.43 27.68
C ARG A 12 -20.80 2.48 27.04
N LYS A 13 -21.19 2.27 25.78
CA LYS A 13 -22.09 3.17 25.05
C LYS A 13 -23.49 3.24 25.68
N ALA A 14 -24.07 2.09 26.02
CA ALA A 14 -25.38 2.03 26.70
C ALA A 14 -25.37 2.69 28.08
N ARG A 15 -24.25 2.63 28.82
CA ARG A 15 -24.11 3.33 30.09
C ARG A 15 -23.99 4.84 29.90
N ALA A 16 -23.26 5.29 28.88
CA ALA A 16 -23.13 6.70 28.54
C ALA A 16 -24.46 7.30 28.07
N GLU A 17 -25.27 6.56 27.30
CA GLU A 17 -26.62 6.99 26.90
C GLU A 17 -27.57 7.08 28.10
N ARG A 18 -27.46 6.16 29.07
CA ARG A 18 -28.27 6.20 30.30
C ARG A 18 -27.83 7.34 31.26
N GLU A 19 -26.54 7.67 31.30
CA GLU A 19 -26.04 8.86 32.01
C GLU A 19 -26.42 10.16 31.28
N ALA A 20 -26.49 10.16 29.94
CA ALA A 20 -26.95 11.31 29.16
C ALA A 20 -28.47 11.54 29.25
N ALA A 21 -29.27 10.47 29.45
CA ALA A 21 -30.71 10.55 29.64
C ALA A 21 -31.14 10.80 31.11
N GLY A 22 -30.18 10.85 32.06
CA GLY A 22 -30.43 11.04 33.48
C GLY A 22 -29.96 12.39 33.96
N GLY A 23 -30.73 13.45 33.71
CA GLY A 23 -30.44 14.78 34.23
C GLY A 23 -31.44 15.85 33.80
N GLU A 24 -32.65 15.80 34.35
CA GLU A 24 -33.55 16.96 34.49
C GLU A 24 -34.62 16.63 35.56
N GLU A 25 -34.20 16.64 36.83
CA GLU A 25 -35.12 16.88 37.95
C GLU A 25 -35.13 18.38 38.20
N GLU A 26 -36.18 19.08 37.77
CA GLU A 26 -36.47 20.45 38.22
C GLU A 26 -37.57 20.43 39.28
N GLU A 27 -37.14 20.50 40.54
CA GLU A 27 -37.93 21.04 41.64
C GLU A 27 -38.18 22.53 41.39
N THR A 28 -39.43 22.93 41.12
CA THR A 28 -39.84 24.35 41.20
C THR A 28 -40.69 24.59 42.45
N THR A 29 -40.00 24.80 43.57
CA THR A 29 -40.58 25.37 44.77
C THR A 29 -40.55 26.91 44.71
N SER A 30 -41.74 27.49 44.83
CA SER A 30 -42.01 28.78 45.50
C SER A 30 -41.52 30.09 44.87
N ARG A 31 -42.44 30.75 44.14
CA ARG A 31 -42.51 32.22 44.08
C ARG A 31 -43.59 32.73 45.04
N ARG A 32 -43.12 33.01 46.26
CA ARG A 32 -43.47 34.15 47.14
C ARG A 32 -44.91 34.72 46.97
N SER A 33 -45.76 34.29 47.89
CA SER A 33 -47.00 34.95 48.30
C SER A 33 -46.78 36.41 48.74
N ARG A 34 -47.61 37.32 48.22
CA ARG A 34 -48.18 38.43 49.00
C ARG A 34 -49.65 38.52 48.66
N ARG A 35 -50.48 37.93 49.53
CA ARG A 35 -51.91 38.16 49.59
C ARG A 35 -52.16 38.89 50.90
N ALA A 36 -52.74 40.08 50.80
CA ALA A 36 -53.38 40.76 51.91
C ALA A 36 -54.88 40.71 51.60
N ASP A 37 -55.66 40.12 52.50
CA ASP A 37 -57.13 40.19 52.49
C ASP A 37 -57.60 41.63 52.81
N PRO A 38 -58.81 42.02 52.39
CA PRO A 38 -59.97 41.79 53.25
C PRO A 38 -61.29 41.41 52.51
N GLU A 39 -62.11 40.58 53.16
CA GLU A 39 -63.57 40.38 53.00
C GLU A 39 -64.37 41.68 53.29
N PRO A 40 -65.73 41.81 53.07
CA PRO A 40 -66.75 40.82 52.66
C PRO A 40 -67.85 41.28 51.63
N GLU A 41 -68.62 40.30 51.14
CA GLU A 41 -70.05 40.26 50.70
C GLU A 41 -70.69 41.33 49.79
N ALA A 42 -71.30 40.89 48.67
CA ALA A 42 -72.73 41.08 48.31
C ALA A 42 -73.07 40.45 46.94
N GLU A 43 -74.16 39.67 46.91
CA GLU A 43 -74.74 39.02 45.73
C GLU A 43 -75.32 40.03 44.69
N ALA A 44 -75.28 39.68 43.41
CA ALA A 44 -76.28 40.09 42.41
C ALA A 44 -76.15 39.26 41.11
N GLU A 45 -77.31 38.82 40.60
CA GLU A 45 -77.54 37.87 39.52
C GLU A 45 -77.43 38.43 38.07
N ALA A 46 -77.19 37.48 37.14
CA ALA A 46 -77.67 37.36 35.74
C ALA A 46 -77.04 38.22 34.60
N PRO A 47 -77.16 37.83 33.30
CA PRO A 47 -77.77 36.61 32.72
C PRO A 47 -76.87 35.81 31.73
N VAL A 48 -77.36 34.62 31.41
CA VAL A 48 -76.90 33.66 30.39
C VAL A 48 -77.34 34.11 29.00
N GLU A 49 -76.43 34.13 28.02
CA GLU A 49 -76.78 34.05 26.59
C GLU A 49 -76.24 32.74 25.99
N ASP A 50 -77.07 32.11 25.16
CA ASP A 50 -76.89 30.81 24.49
C ASP A 50 -75.53 30.63 23.80
N ASN A 51 -74.75 29.65 24.26
CA ASN A 51 -73.48 29.24 23.64
C ASN A 51 -73.47 27.76 23.21
N THR A 52 -74.65 27.14 23.12
CA THR A 52 -74.82 25.72 22.77
C THR A 52 -74.42 25.41 21.33
N ALA A 53 -74.68 26.32 20.39
CA ALA A 53 -74.25 26.16 18.99
C ALA A 53 -72.73 26.29 18.80
N ALA A 54 -72.05 27.12 19.61
CA ALA A 54 -70.60 27.24 19.55
C ALA A 54 -69.90 26.04 20.21
N GLU A 55 -70.47 25.48 21.27
CA GLU A 55 -69.97 24.27 21.93
C GLU A 55 -70.16 23.03 21.05
N GLU A 56 -71.31 22.90 20.36
CA GLU A 56 -71.55 21.81 19.41
C GLU A 56 -70.66 21.91 18.16
N ALA A 57 -70.44 23.12 17.63
CA ALA A 57 -69.49 23.37 16.55
C ALA A 57 -68.03 23.10 16.97
N ALA A 58 -67.64 23.44 18.19
CA ALA A 58 -66.32 23.14 18.74
C ALA A 58 -66.12 21.63 18.94
N LYS A 59 -67.16 20.90 19.37
CA LYS A 59 -67.13 19.44 19.53
C LYS A 59 -67.07 18.73 18.17
N ALA A 60 -67.82 19.20 17.17
CA ALA A 60 -67.75 18.69 15.81
C ALA A 60 -66.37 18.95 15.16
N ALA A 61 -65.79 20.14 15.39
CA ALA A 61 -64.43 20.45 14.94
C ALA A 61 -63.36 19.59 15.63
N ALA A 62 -63.52 19.31 16.94
CA ALA A 62 -62.64 18.42 17.68
C ALA A 62 -62.74 16.96 17.22
N GLU A 63 -63.94 16.47 16.89
CA GLU A 63 -64.15 15.13 16.32
C GLU A 63 -63.55 15.03 14.89
N GLU A 64 -63.67 16.07 14.08
CA GLU A 64 -63.04 16.12 12.75
C GLU A 64 -61.51 16.13 12.86
N GLU A 65 -60.94 16.86 13.83
CA GLU A 65 -59.50 16.85 14.11
C GLU A 65 -59.02 15.48 14.61
N GLN A 66 -59.79 14.79 15.46
CA GLN A 66 -59.49 13.42 15.88
C GLN A 66 -59.50 12.44 14.71
N ARG A 67 -60.51 12.51 13.83
CA ARG A 67 -60.57 11.67 12.63
C ARG A 67 -59.41 11.92 11.67
N ARG A 68 -58.94 13.17 11.54
CA ARG A 68 -57.75 13.50 10.74
C ARG A 68 -56.48 12.92 11.35
N LYS A 69 -56.32 12.99 12.68
CA LYS A 69 -55.18 12.38 13.39
C LYS A 69 -55.20 10.86 13.28
N GLU A 70 -56.35 10.22 13.42
CA GLU A 70 -56.51 8.77 13.23
C GLU A 70 -56.22 8.35 11.77
N GLN A 71 -56.61 9.17 10.78
CA GLN A 71 -56.27 8.93 9.37
C GLN A 71 -54.77 9.08 9.10
N GLU A 72 -54.12 10.09 9.69
CA GLU A 72 -52.67 10.31 9.56
C GLU A 72 -51.87 9.19 10.26
N GLU A 73 -52.29 8.74 11.44
CA GLU A 73 -51.69 7.61 12.16
C GLU A 73 -51.87 6.29 11.39
N ALA A 74 -53.05 6.05 10.81
CA ALA A 74 -53.30 4.90 9.95
C ALA A 74 -52.49 4.92 8.65
N GLU A 75 -52.27 6.10 8.05
CA GLU A 75 -51.42 6.27 6.87
C GLU A 75 -49.93 6.06 7.22
N GLU A 76 -49.48 6.54 8.38
CA GLU A 76 -48.13 6.32 8.89
C GLU A 76 -47.88 4.83 9.20
N GLU A 77 -48.86 4.15 9.79
CA GLU A 77 -48.79 2.70 10.05
C GLU A 77 -48.76 1.91 8.75
N ALA A 78 -49.58 2.26 7.75
CA ALA A 78 -49.55 1.65 6.43
C ALA A 78 -48.20 1.85 5.73
N ARG A 79 -47.61 3.04 5.84
CA ARG A 79 -46.28 3.34 5.29
C ARG A 79 -45.18 2.53 5.99
N LYS A 80 -45.25 2.39 7.32
CA LYS A 80 -44.33 1.53 8.10
C LYS A 80 -44.48 0.05 7.73
N GLN A 81 -45.69 -0.42 7.47
CA GLN A 81 -45.94 -1.79 7.00
C GLN A 81 -45.37 -2.03 5.59
N GLN A 82 -45.54 -1.07 4.67
CA GLN A 82 -44.95 -1.14 3.33
C GLN A 82 -43.41 -1.11 3.37
N GLU A 83 -42.81 -0.24 4.19
CA GLU A 83 -41.36 -0.18 4.36
C GLU A 83 -40.80 -1.47 4.99
N ALA A 84 -41.51 -2.07 5.94
CA ALA A 84 -41.14 -3.35 6.52
C ALA A 84 -41.22 -4.50 5.51
N GLU A 85 -42.24 -4.53 4.66
CA GLU A 85 -42.39 -5.53 3.59
C GLU A 85 -41.30 -5.37 2.52
N GLU A 86 -40.97 -4.14 2.14
CA GLU A 86 -39.88 -3.85 1.19
C GLU A 86 -38.52 -4.26 1.77
N ALA A 87 -38.26 -3.96 3.04
CA ALA A 87 -37.04 -4.37 3.73
C ALA A 87 -36.92 -5.91 3.86
N GLU A 88 -38.03 -6.62 4.09
CA GLU A 88 -38.04 -8.09 4.08
C GLU A 88 -37.79 -8.65 2.67
N ALA A 89 -38.40 -8.05 1.64
CA ALA A 89 -38.19 -8.44 0.25
C ALA A 89 -36.73 -8.21 -0.19
N GLU A 90 -36.10 -7.12 0.24
CA GLU A 90 -34.69 -6.84 -0.04
C GLU A 90 -33.78 -7.86 0.65
N ARG A 91 -34.04 -8.19 1.92
CA ARG A 91 -33.30 -9.23 2.66
C ARG A 91 -33.38 -10.58 1.96
N ARG A 92 -34.57 -10.98 1.50
CA ARG A 92 -34.74 -12.24 0.74
C ARG A 92 -33.95 -12.23 -0.58
N ARG A 93 -33.89 -11.10 -1.29
CA ARG A 93 -33.08 -10.96 -2.51
C ARG A 93 -31.58 -11.07 -2.21
N GLN A 94 -31.12 -10.46 -1.13
CA GLN A 94 -29.71 -10.54 -0.70
C GLN A 94 -29.33 -11.98 -0.31
N GLU A 95 -30.19 -12.69 0.42
CA GLU A 95 -29.98 -14.10 0.77
C GLU A 95 -29.95 -15.01 -0.47
N GLU A 96 -30.83 -14.80 -1.45
CA GLU A 96 -30.84 -15.56 -2.70
C GLU A 96 -29.58 -15.28 -3.55
N GLU A 97 -29.13 -14.03 -3.62
CA GLU A 97 -27.89 -13.68 -4.33
C GLU A 97 -26.66 -14.30 -3.64
N GLU A 98 -26.62 -14.30 -2.31
CA GLU A 98 -25.55 -14.93 -1.54
C GLU A 98 -25.51 -16.45 -1.75
N GLN A 99 -26.69 -17.10 -1.78
CA GLN A 99 -26.79 -18.53 -2.10
C GLN A 99 -26.27 -18.83 -3.51
N ARG A 100 -26.65 -18.04 -4.51
CA ARG A 100 -26.17 -18.19 -5.90
C ARG A 100 -24.64 -18.03 -5.99
N ARG A 101 -24.06 -17.07 -5.26
CA ARG A 101 -22.60 -16.87 -5.22
C ARG A 101 -21.88 -18.07 -4.58
N ARG A 102 -22.42 -18.62 -3.48
CA ARG A 102 -21.86 -19.81 -2.81
C ARG A 102 -21.91 -21.05 -3.72
N GLU A 103 -23.03 -21.26 -4.43
CA GLU A 103 -23.17 -22.35 -5.40
C GLU A 103 -22.18 -22.23 -6.57
N GLU A 104 -21.98 -21.02 -7.12
CA GLU A 104 -21.01 -20.77 -8.19
C GLU A 104 -19.56 -21.03 -7.71
N GLU A 105 -19.23 -20.63 -6.48
CA GLU A 105 -17.92 -20.88 -5.89
C GLU A 105 -17.66 -22.39 -5.69
N GLU A 106 -18.66 -23.12 -5.18
CA GLU A 106 -18.57 -24.57 -5.00
C GLU A 106 -18.43 -25.29 -6.35
N GLU A 107 -19.16 -24.86 -7.39
CA GLU A 107 -19.02 -25.41 -8.74
C GLU A 107 -17.63 -25.15 -9.32
N ARG A 108 -17.09 -23.94 -9.16
CA ARG A 108 -15.71 -23.60 -9.55
C ARG A 108 -14.68 -24.45 -8.80
N GLU A 109 -14.88 -24.71 -7.51
CA GLU A 109 -13.99 -25.57 -6.73
C GLU A 109 -14.06 -27.02 -7.18
N ARG A 110 -15.27 -27.55 -7.43
CA ARG A 110 -15.49 -28.88 -8.01
C ARG A 110 -14.82 -29.00 -9.38
N GLN A 111 -14.90 -27.97 -10.21
CA GLN A 111 -14.25 -27.95 -11.52
C GLN A 111 -12.73 -27.94 -11.40
N LYS A 112 -12.15 -27.13 -10.50
CA LYS A 112 -10.71 -27.13 -10.20
C LYS A 112 -10.23 -28.50 -9.72
N LYS A 113 -10.97 -29.14 -8.80
CA LYS A 113 -10.67 -30.50 -8.32
C LYS A 113 -10.71 -31.53 -9.44
N LYS A 114 -11.69 -31.44 -10.35
CA LYS A 114 -11.76 -32.31 -11.54
C LYS A 114 -10.58 -32.10 -12.49
N ASP A 115 -10.20 -30.85 -12.75
CA ASP A 115 -9.06 -30.53 -13.61
C ASP A 115 -7.73 -30.97 -13.00
N GLU A 116 -7.57 -30.82 -11.69
CA GLU A 116 -6.40 -31.31 -10.94
C GLU A 116 -6.33 -32.84 -10.96
N ALA A 117 -7.44 -33.53 -10.70
CA ALA A 117 -7.51 -34.98 -10.79
C ALA A 117 -7.20 -35.50 -12.20
N LYS A 118 -7.68 -34.80 -13.25
CA LYS A 118 -7.39 -35.13 -14.65
C LYS A 118 -5.91 -34.92 -14.98
N ARG A 119 -5.28 -33.86 -14.47
CA ARG A 119 -3.83 -33.62 -14.61
C ARG A 119 -3.01 -34.67 -13.87
N ALA A 120 -3.41 -35.04 -12.66
CA ALA A 120 -2.77 -36.10 -11.88
C ALA A 120 -2.87 -37.46 -12.57
N ALA A 121 -4.04 -37.79 -13.14
CA ALA A 121 -4.25 -39.01 -13.91
C ALA A 121 -3.43 -39.03 -15.22
N ASP A 122 -3.30 -37.90 -15.93
CA ASP A 122 -2.44 -37.79 -17.12
C ASP A 122 -0.95 -37.97 -16.79
N GLU A 123 -0.47 -37.38 -15.68
CA GLU A 123 0.88 -37.58 -15.15
C GLU A 123 1.11 -39.05 -14.75
N GLU A 124 0.16 -39.67 -14.07
CA GLU A 124 0.26 -41.07 -13.66
C GLU A 124 0.23 -42.03 -14.87
N ALA A 125 -0.62 -41.75 -15.87
CA ALA A 125 -0.66 -42.50 -17.11
C ALA A 125 0.64 -42.36 -17.92
N LYS A 126 1.25 -41.16 -17.96
CA LYS A 126 2.59 -40.95 -18.54
C LYS A 126 3.69 -41.69 -17.80
N LYS A 127 3.56 -41.85 -16.47
CA LYS A 127 4.50 -42.59 -15.63
C LYS A 127 4.38 -44.11 -15.82
N LYS A 128 3.15 -44.65 -15.97
CA LYS A 128 2.89 -46.08 -16.18
C LYS A 128 3.21 -46.57 -17.60
N LYS A 129 3.17 -45.69 -18.61
CA LYS A 129 3.53 -46.02 -20.02
C LYS A 129 5.04 -46.17 -20.28
N ARG A 130 5.91 -46.22 -19.27
CA ARG A 130 7.38 -46.31 -19.50
C ARG A 130 8.01 -47.48 -18.71
N ALA A 131 8.71 -48.34 -19.43
CA ALA A 131 9.35 -49.56 -18.93
C ALA A 131 10.42 -49.29 -17.85
N PRO A 132 10.58 -50.19 -16.86
CA PRO A 132 11.55 -50.04 -15.78
C PRO A 132 12.97 -50.36 -16.28
N GLY A 133 13.84 -49.36 -16.42
CA GLY A 133 15.26 -49.60 -16.69
C GLY A 133 16.04 -48.46 -17.33
N THR A 134 15.40 -47.49 -17.98
CA THR A 134 16.13 -46.40 -18.62
C THR A 134 16.45 -45.30 -17.61
N LYS A 135 17.71 -45.21 -17.18
CA LYS A 135 18.21 -44.13 -16.33
C LYS A 135 17.76 -42.78 -16.89
N ARG A 136 17.10 -41.99 -16.04
CA ARG A 136 16.51 -40.69 -16.36
C ARG A 136 17.56 -39.78 -17.01
N LYS A 137 17.53 -39.65 -18.34
CA LYS A 137 17.77 -38.35 -18.98
C LYS A 137 16.46 -37.58 -18.85
N GLY A 138 16.13 -37.25 -17.60
CA GLY A 138 14.88 -36.62 -17.24
C GLY A 138 14.75 -35.29 -17.96
N LEU A 139 13.50 -34.90 -18.20
CA LEU A 139 13.09 -33.51 -18.36
C LEU A 139 13.46 -32.75 -17.06
N GLY A 140 14.75 -32.57 -16.81
CA GLY A 140 15.36 -32.19 -15.53
C GLY A 140 16.86 -31.87 -15.66
N GLY A 141 17.36 -31.81 -16.90
CA GLY A 141 18.69 -31.36 -17.24
C GLY A 141 18.62 -30.33 -18.35
N LEU A 142 18.04 -29.14 -18.09
CA LEU A 142 18.42 -27.98 -18.91
C LEU A 142 19.95 -27.98 -19.03
N SER A 143 20.47 -27.80 -20.25
CA SER A 143 21.91 -27.61 -20.46
C SER A 143 22.42 -26.60 -19.43
N PRO A 144 23.60 -26.80 -18.84
CA PRO A 144 24.19 -25.84 -17.90
C PRO A 144 24.15 -24.39 -18.41
N GLU A 145 24.25 -24.20 -19.72
CA GLU A 145 24.10 -22.90 -20.39
C GLU A 145 22.67 -22.35 -20.29
N LYS A 146 21.65 -23.17 -20.57
CA LYS A 146 20.24 -22.78 -20.43
C LYS A 146 19.87 -22.47 -18.98
N LYS A 147 20.42 -23.21 -18.01
CA LYS A 147 20.23 -22.91 -16.57
C LYS A 147 20.85 -21.57 -16.18
N LYS A 148 22.05 -21.25 -16.68
CA LYS A 148 22.70 -19.95 -16.45
C LYS A 148 21.91 -18.81 -17.08
N LEU A 149 21.45 -18.97 -18.32
CA LEU A 149 20.62 -17.98 -19.00
C LEU A 149 19.31 -17.74 -18.26
N LEU A 150 18.63 -18.82 -17.85
CA LEU A 150 17.40 -18.72 -17.08
C LEU A 150 17.61 -18.01 -15.73
N LYS A 151 18.69 -18.34 -15.01
CA LYS A 151 19.04 -17.63 -13.76
C LYS A 151 19.29 -16.14 -14.02
N LYS A 152 19.96 -15.79 -15.11
CA LYS A 152 20.18 -14.39 -15.50
C LYS A 152 18.84 -13.69 -15.75
N LEU A 153 17.96 -14.28 -16.55
CA LEU A 153 16.65 -13.71 -16.86
C LEU A 153 15.77 -13.55 -15.60
N ILE A 154 15.79 -14.52 -14.69
CA ILE A 154 15.06 -14.42 -13.42
C ILE A 154 15.62 -13.28 -12.56
N MET A 155 16.94 -13.13 -12.49
CA MET A 155 17.57 -12.07 -11.72
C MET A 155 17.34 -10.69 -12.36
N GLU A 156 17.38 -10.60 -13.68
CA GLU A 156 17.08 -9.38 -14.45
C GLU A 156 15.64 -8.95 -14.22
N ARG A 157 14.67 -9.87 -14.35
CA ARG A 157 13.27 -9.60 -14.03
C ARG A 157 13.09 -9.20 -12.56
N ALA A 158 13.70 -9.90 -11.61
CA ALA A 158 13.60 -9.56 -10.19
C ALA A 158 14.18 -8.17 -9.88
N LEU A 159 15.24 -7.75 -10.60
CA LEU A 159 15.78 -6.39 -10.48
C LEU A 159 14.84 -5.34 -11.05
N ASP A 160 14.19 -5.63 -12.17
CA ASP A 160 13.23 -4.71 -12.78
C ASP A 160 11.95 -4.60 -11.95
N ASP A 161 11.44 -5.73 -11.43
CA ASP A 161 10.31 -5.76 -10.48
C ASP A 161 10.64 -4.94 -9.22
N LEU A 162 11.86 -5.05 -8.68
CA LEU A 162 12.30 -4.27 -7.51
C LEU A 162 12.36 -2.77 -7.77
N LYS A 163 12.83 -2.35 -8.97
CA LYS A 163 12.81 -0.92 -9.36
C LYS A 163 11.39 -0.43 -9.57
N GLN A 164 10.53 -1.24 -10.20
CA GLN A 164 9.14 -0.89 -10.42
C GLN A 164 8.41 -0.69 -9.09
N GLU A 165 8.59 -1.60 -8.13
CA GLU A 165 8.05 -1.47 -6.78
C GLU A 165 8.57 -0.21 -6.07
N GLU A 166 9.84 0.16 -6.25
CA GLU A 166 10.40 1.39 -5.69
C GLU A 166 9.73 2.64 -6.28
N VAL A 167 9.47 2.65 -7.60
CA VAL A 167 8.77 3.74 -8.28
C VAL A 167 7.31 3.82 -7.85
N GLU A 168 6.63 2.68 -7.77
CA GLU A 168 5.23 2.60 -7.31
C GLU A 168 5.12 3.08 -5.86
N ARG A 169 5.96 2.58 -4.96
CA ARG A 169 6.01 3.03 -3.56
C ARG A 169 6.32 4.52 -3.44
N ALA A 170 7.19 5.06 -4.29
CA ALA A 170 7.49 6.50 -4.30
C ALA A 170 6.30 7.32 -4.82
N ASN A 171 5.55 6.82 -5.80
CA ASN A 171 4.36 7.47 -6.34
C ASN A 171 3.19 7.40 -5.36
N GLU A 172 2.94 6.26 -4.73
CA GLU A 172 1.96 6.11 -3.65
C GLU A 172 2.28 7.04 -2.49
N LYS A 173 3.56 7.13 -2.08
CA LYS A 173 4.00 8.10 -1.09
C LYS A 173 3.66 9.53 -1.51
N LYS A 174 3.90 9.92 -2.77
CA LYS A 174 3.53 11.26 -3.27
C LYS A 174 2.02 11.48 -3.25
N GLN A 175 1.22 10.51 -3.69
CA GLN A 175 -0.24 10.57 -3.68
C GLN A 175 -0.79 10.72 -2.26
N ILE A 176 -0.29 9.93 -1.30
CA ILE A 176 -0.67 10.03 0.11
C ILE A 176 -0.27 11.39 0.69
N LEU A 177 0.93 11.89 0.36
CA LEU A 177 1.36 13.22 0.80
C LEU A 177 0.45 14.31 0.23
N GLU A 178 0.08 14.24 -1.05
CA GLU A 178 -0.82 15.21 -1.69
C GLU A 178 -2.24 15.17 -1.10
N GLN A 179 -2.75 13.97 -0.78
CA GLN A 179 -4.03 13.79 -0.10
C GLN A 179 -4.01 14.33 1.34
N ARG A 180 -2.94 14.03 2.10
CA ARG A 180 -2.82 14.42 3.51
C ARG A 180 -2.45 15.91 3.64
N MET A 181 -1.66 16.42 2.71
CA MET A 181 -1.14 17.78 2.69
C MET A 181 -1.55 18.41 1.36
N GLY A 182 -2.73 19.03 1.34
CA GLY A 182 -3.17 19.84 0.20
C GLY A 182 -2.30 21.08 0.02
N ARG A 183 -2.35 21.68 -1.18
CA ARG A 183 -1.65 22.94 -1.48
C ARG A 183 -2.08 24.01 -0.47
N LEU A 184 -1.11 24.64 0.17
CA LEU A 184 -1.36 25.71 1.11
C LEU A 184 -1.78 26.98 0.36
N ASP A 185 -3.06 27.31 0.40
CA ASP A 185 -3.57 28.55 -0.18
C ASP A 185 -3.46 29.71 0.81
N LEU A 186 -2.71 30.74 0.43
CA LEU A 186 -2.43 31.92 1.25
C LEU A 186 -2.89 33.22 0.55
N GLU A 187 -3.29 33.15 -0.72
CA GLU A 187 -3.63 34.32 -1.50
C GLU A 187 -5.05 34.80 -1.14
N GLY A 188 -5.21 36.12 -0.90
CA GLY A 188 -6.50 36.71 -0.57
C GLY A 188 -6.94 36.59 0.90
N ASN A 189 -6.12 36.01 1.78
CA ASN A 189 -6.45 35.89 3.20
C ASN A 189 -6.23 37.21 3.96
N THR A 190 -7.15 37.53 4.87
CA THR A 190 -7.02 38.64 5.81
C THR A 190 -6.06 38.28 6.95
N GLN A 191 -5.41 39.26 7.58
CA GLN A 191 -4.47 39.06 8.71
C GLN A 191 -5.01 38.09 9.79
N ALA A 192 -6.27 38.25 10.21
CA ALA A 192 -6.89 37.37 11.21
C ALA A 192 -7.04 35.92 10.72
N GLN A 193 -7.33 35.71 9.44
CA GLN A 193 -7.44 34.38 8.82
C GLN A 193 -6.07 33.70 8.72
N LEU A 194 -5.02 34.47 8.41
CA LEU A 194 -3.64 33.99 8.42
C LEU A 194 -3.22 33.53 9.83
N GLU A 195 -3.51 34.32 10.86
CA GLU A 195 -3.21 33.96 12.25
C GLU A 195 -3.95 32.69 12.71
N ALA A 196 -5.23 32.54 12.33
CA ALA A 196 -6.00 31.33 12.61
C ALA A 196 -5.38 30.11 11.91
N LYS A 197 -4.99 30.24 10.64
CA LYS A 197 -4.38 29.16 9.85
C LYS A 197 -3.04 28.72 10.41
N VAL A 198 -2.21 29.65 10.90
CA VAL A 198 -0.95 29.32 11.59
C VAL A 198 -1.19 28.50 12.86
N LYS A 199 -2.18 28.90 13.68
CA LYS A 199 -2.55 28.16 14.89
C LYS A 199 -3.06 26.75 14.57
N GLU A 200 -3.87 26.61 13.53
CA GLU A 200 -4.37 25.31 13.05
C GLU A 200 -3.22 24.40 12.59
N LEU A 201 -2.31 24.91 11.77
CA LEU A 201 -1.14 24.15 11.30
C LEU A 201 -0.22 23.74 12.46
N HIS A 202 -0.05 24.62 13.45
CA HIS A 202 0.72 24.30 14.64
C HIS A 202 0.07 23.17 15.47
N ALA A 203 -1.25 23.22 15.66
CA ALA A 203 -1.97 22.14 16.35
C ALA A 203 -1.84 20.80 15.61
N LYS A 204 -1.96 20.82 14.26
CA LYS A 204 -1.73 19.65 13.41
C LYS A 204 -0.30 19.11 13.54
N LEU A 205 0.70 19.99 13.55
CA LEU A 205 2.11 19.60 13.72
C LEU A 205 2.34 18.85 15.04
N VAL A 206 1.76 19.34 16.14
CA VAL A 206 1.90 18.71 17.46
C VAL A 206 1.34 17.29 17.44
N GLY A 207 0.14 17.08 16.88
CA GLY A 207 -0.45 15.74 16.76
C GLY A 207 0.36 14.81 15.83
N LEU A 208 0.90 15.34 14.73
CA LEU A 208 1.74 14.55 13.82
C LEU A 208 3.07 14.12 14.46
N GLU A 209 3.66 14.94 15.32
CA GLU A 209 4.90 14.58 16.02
C GLU A 209 4.65 13.47 17.06
N GLU A 210 3.49 13.48 17.73
CA GLU A 210 3.06 12.39 18.61
C GLU A 210 2.89 11.08 17.83
N GLU A 211 2.15 11.10 16.71
CA GLU A 211 1.99 9.93 15.85
C GLU A 211 3.34 9.40 15.33
N LYS A 212 4.23 10.30 14.91
CA LYS A 212 5.59 9.97 14.45
C LYS A 212 6.36 9.26 15.55
N TYR A 213 6.34 9.79 16.77
CA TYR A 213 7.02 9.18 17.91
C TYR A 213 6.51 7.76 18.19
N ASP A 214 5.19 7.55 18.16
CA ASP A 214 4.58 6.23 18.32
C ASP A 214 5.06 5.23 17.28
N TRP A 215 5.11 5.66 16.00
CA TRP A 215 5.64 4.82 14.92
C TRP A 215 7.11 4.52 15.09
N GLU A 216 7.94 5.49 15.46
CA GLU A 216 9.36 5.27 15.70
C GLU A 216 9.59 4.26 16.84
N VAL A 217 8.83 4.34 17.93
CA VAL A 217 8.92 3.38 19.04
C VAL A 217 8.51 1.98 18.58
N LYS A 218 7.46 1.85 17.77
CA LYS A 218 7.03 0.55 17.20
C LYS A 218 8.11 -0.04 16.30
N ILE A 219 8.68 0.76 15.39
CA ILE A 219 9.77 0.33 14.49
C ILE A 219 10.99 -0.10 15.31
N ARG A 220 11.41 0.67 16.31
CA ARG A 220 12.53 0.30 17.19
C ARG A 220 12.29 -1.05 17.87
N LYS A 221 11.09 -1.31 18.38
CA LYS A 221 10.73 -2.61 18.98
C LYS A 221 10.82 -3.75 17.96
N GLN A 222 10.31 -3.54 16.75
CA GLN A 222 10.41 -4.52 15.67
C GLN A 222 11.86 -4.78 15.26
N ASP A 223 12.71 -3.75 15.19
CA ASP A 223 14.14 -3.91 14.91
C ASP A 223 14.85 -4.76 15.96
N PHE A 224 14.52 -4.55 17.25
CA PHE A 224 15.04 -5.38 18.32
C PHE A 224 14.60 -6.84 18.18
N GLU A 225 13.33 -7.08 17.87
CA GLU A 225 12.78 -8.42 17.65
C GLU A 225 13.44 -9.10 16.44
N ILE A 226 13.58 -8.40 15.31
CA ILE A 226 14.26 -8.91 14.11
C ILE A 226 15.71 -9.27 14.44
N ASN A 227 16.41 -8.42 15.19
CA ASN A 227 17.79 -8.70 15.59
C ASN A 227 17.86 -9.93 16.50
N GLU A 228 16.97 -10.06 17.49
CA GLU A 228 16.89 -11.23 18.36
C GLU A 228 16.61 -12.52 17.56
N LEU A 229 15.63 -12.48 16.64
CA LEU A 229 15.31 -13.59 15.76
C LEU A 229 16.48 -13.92 14.83
N THR A 230 17.19 -12.92 14.30
CA THR A 230 18.38 -13.11 13.47
C THR A 230 19.49 -13.81 14.24
N ILE A 231 19.72 -13.44 15.50
CA ILE A 231 20.68 -14.12 16.38
C ILE A 231 20.25 -15.57 16.61
N LYS A 232 18.98 -15.82 16.96
CA LYS A 232 18.45 -17.19 17.17
C LYS A 232 18.60 -18.06 15.92
N VAL A 233 18.27 -17.53 14.73
CA VAL A 233 18.44 -18.24 13.46
C VAL A 233 19.90 -18.57 13.19
N ASN A 234 20.83 -17.66 13.51
CA ASN A 234 22.26 -17.90 13.36
C ASN A 234 22.79 -18.96 14.34
N ASP A 235 22.31 -18.96 15.58
CA ASP A 235 22.67 -19.96 16.58
C ASP A 235 22.14 -21.36 16.18
N ILE A 236 20.91 -21.44 15.66
CA ILE A 236 20.31 -22.70 15.13
C ILE A 236 21.07 -23.20 13.91
N LYS A 237 21.44 -22.31 12.98
CA LYS A 237 22.25 -22.63 11.80
C LYS A 237 23.68 -23.08 12.17
N GLY A 238 24.04 -22.95 13.45
CA GLY A 238 25.34 -23.23 14.00
C GLY A 238 26.22 -22.00 13.89
N LYS A 239 26.66 -21.49 15.05
CA LYS A 239 27.66 -20.42 15.24
C LYS A 239 29.03 -20.69 14.56
N PHE A 240 29.13 -21.79 13.82
CA PHE A 240 30.34 -22.32 13.21
C PHE A 240 30.11 -22.86 11.79
N VAL A 241 29.30 -22.21 10.95
CA VAL A 241 29.63 -22.24 9.51
C VAL A 241 30.85 -21.36 9.34
N LYS A 242 32.04 -21.90 9.66
CA LYS A 242 33.32 -21.20 9.50
C LYS A 242 33.33 -20.65 8.07
N PRO A 243 33.20 -19.32 7.87
CA PRO A 243 33.24 -18.77 6.53
C PRO A 243 34.57 -19.22 5.96
N VAL A 244 34.54 -19.97 4.85
CA VAL A 244 35.76 -20.53 4.26
C VAL A 244 36.66 -19.33 3.97
N LEU A 245 37.70 -19.16 4.80
CA LEU A 245 38.63 -18.04 4.71
C LEU A 245 39.36 -18.18 3.37
N LYS A 246 38.83 -17.53 2.33
CA LYS A 246 39.52 -17.40 1.06
C LYS A 246 40.75 -16.53 1.32
N LYS A 247 41.91 -16.95 0.83
CA LYS A 247 43.12 -16.14 0.83
C LYS A 247 42.87 -14.94 -0.09
N VAL A 248 42.38 -13.84 0.48
CA VAL A 248 42.19 -12.58 -0.24
C VAL A 248 43.44 -11.75 -0.01
N SER A 249 44.24 -11.49 -1.04
CA SER A 249 45.35 -10.55 -0.88
C SER A 249 44.76 -9.13 -0.69
N LYS A 250 45.26 -8.39 0.33
CA LYS A 250 44.79 -7.03 0.65
C LYS A 250 44.94 -6.06 -0.54
N THR A 251 45.81 -6.40 -1.50
CA THR A 251 46.11 -5.63 -2.70
C THR A 251 45.33 -6.06 -3.92
N GLU A 252 45.02 -7.35 -4.17
CA GLU A 252 44.20 -7.77 -5.33
C GLU A 252 42.86 -7.08 -5.35
N SER A 253 42.13 -7.05 -4.23
CA SER A 253 40.77 -6.51 -4.25
C SER A 253 40.74 -4.99 -4.44
N LYS A 254 41.84 -4.30 -4.15
CA LYS A 254 42.00 -2.86 -4.41
C LYS A 254 42.54 -2.61 -5.83
N LEU A 255 43.49 -3.41 -6.28
CA LEU A 255 44.01 -3.40 -7.65
C LEU A 255 42.92 -3.79 -8.64
N ALA A 256 42.17 -4.86 -8.42
CA ALA A 256 41.02 -5.26 -9.24
C ALA A 256 39.92 -4.20 -9.26
N LYS A 257 39.73 -3.42 -8.18
CA LYS A 257 38.80 -2.27 -8.20
C LYS A 257 39.37 -1.09 -9.00
N PHE A 258 40.67 -0.85 -8.90
CA PHE A 258 41.36 0.18 -9.67
C PHE A 258 41.41 -0.18 -11.15
N GLU A 259 41.82 -1.40 -11.49
CA GLU A 259 41.76 -2.03 -12.81
C GLU A 259 40.35 -2.09 -13.34
N LYS A 260 39.33 -2.46 -12.55
CA LYS A 260 37.94 -2.43 -13.01
C LYS A 260 37.45 -1.01 -13.25
N LYS A 261 37.83 -0.02 -12.42
CA LYS A 261 37.47 1.39 -12.62
C LYS A 261 38.20 2.02 -13.81
N MET A 262 39.45 1.65 -14.03
CA MET A 262 40.31 2.11 -15.13
C MET A 262 39.98 1.39 -16.44
N ASN A 263 39.63 0.10 -16.38
CA ASN A 263 39.09 -0.66 -17.48
C ASN A 263 37.57 -0.52 -17.62
N VAL A 264 36.76 0.20 -16.82
CA VAL A 264 35.32 0.36 -17.18
C VAL A 264 35.15 0.99 -18.58
N LYS A 265 36.13 1.77 -19.05
CA LYS A 265 36.22 2.26 -20.44
C LYS A 265 36.88 1.29 -21.46
N LYS A 266 37.39 0.13 -21.02
CA LYS A 266 38.10 -0.93 -21.80
C LYS A 266 37.77 -2.37 -21.33
N SER A 267 36.65 -2.57 -20.63
CA SER A 267 36.27 -3.81 -19.93
C SER A 267 34.99 -4.38 -20.53
N GLY A 268 34.56 -3.89 -21.69
CA GLY A 268 33.98 -4.83 -22.63
C GLY A 268 35.12 -5.75 -23.08
N PHE A 269 34.98 -7.07 -22.92
CA PHE A 269 35.85 -8.05 -23.60
C PHE A 269 35.98 -7.76 -25.11
N ARG A 270 34.98 -7.09 -25.66
CA ARG A 270 34.87 -6.59 -27.03
C ARG A 270 35.80 -5.41 -27.36
N ASP A 271 36.17 -4.57 -26.40
CA ASP A 271 37.07 -3.42 -26.61
C ASP A 271 38.55 -3.79 -26.60
N ALA A 272 38.88 -4.93 -25.98
CA ALA A 272 40.23 -5.52 -26.02
C ALA A 272 40.49 -6.33 -27.31
N LEU A 273 39.46 -6.55 -28.13
CA LEU A 273 39.56 -7.19 -29.43
C LEU A 273 39.65 -6.11 -30.51
N LYS A 274 40.69 -6.15 -31.33
CA LYS A 274 40.72 -5.38 -32.58
C LYS A 274 39.54 -5.85 -33.44
N SER A 275 38.62 -4.95 -33.78
CA SER A 275 37.59 -5.25 -34.78
C SER A 275 38.31 -5.58 -36.08
N THR A 276 38.34 -6.85 -36.47
CA THR A 276 38.69 -7.22 -37.84
C THR A 276 37.53 -6.71 -38.68
N GLY A 277 37.74 -5.66 -39.49
CA GLY A 277 36.73 -4.99 -40.34
C GLY A 277 36.06 -5.88 -41.41
N GLN A 278 35.87 -7.15 -41.12
CA GLN A 278 35.18 -8.18 -41.88
C GLN A 278 33.84 -8.51 -41.18
N SER A 279 33.07 -7.49 -40.84
CA SER A 279 31.65 -7.68 -40.53
C SER A 279 30.87 -6.86 -41.52
N LYS A 280 30.25 -7.54 -42.50
CA LYS A 280 29.33 -6.96 -43.51
C LYS A 280 28.06 -6.30 -42.90
N TYR A 281 28.05 -6.05 -41.59
CA TYR A 281 26.95 -5.48 -40.82
C TYR A 281 27.42 -4.55 -39.68
N ALA A 282 28.71 -4.16 -39.59
CA ALA A 282 29.12 -3.12 -38.65
C ALA A 282 28.98 -1.75 -39.30
N VAL A 283 28.23 -0.89 -38.63
CA VAL A 283 28.08 0.54 -38.91
C VAL A 283 29.46 1.16 -39.13
N GLU A 284 29.65 1.79 -40.30
CA GLU A 284 30.82 2.57 -40.63
C GLU A 284 30.93 3.75 -39.65
N GLU A 285 31.99 3.75 -38.85
CA GLU A 285 32.47 4.95 -38.18
C GLU A 285 33.86 5.24 -38.77
N GLU A 286 34.00 6.41 -39.37
CA GLU A 286 35.09 6.84 -40.26
C GLU A 286 36.40 7.05 -39.50
N ASP A 287 37.38 6.15 -39.71
CA ASP A 287 38.71 6.22 -39.09
C ASP A 287 39.63 7.22 -39.82
N LYS A 288 39.91 8.37 -39.18
CA LYS A 288 41.01 9.28 -39.54
C LYS A 288 42.15 9.14 -38.54
N SER A 289 43.25 8.49 -38.92
CA SER A 289 44.60 9.04 -38.73
C SER A 289 45.71 8.11 -39.24
N HIS A 290 46.43 8.60 -40.26
CA HIS A 290 47.74 8.15 -40.69
C HIS A 290 48.82 8.53 -39.66
N LYS A 291 49.72 7.59 -39.30
CA LYS A 291 51.18 7.85 -39.25
C LYS A 291 51.98 6.55 -39.19
N ALA A 292 52.85 6.35 -40.18
CA ALA A 292 53.72 5.17 -40.31
C ALA A 292 54.92 5.21 -39.32
N PRO A 293 55.51 4.06 -38.93
CA PRO A 293 56.70 4.02 -38.07
C PRO A 293 58.00 4.08 -38.89
N ASP A 294 58.90 4.96 -38.49
CA ASP A 294 60.22 5.21 -39.10
C ASP A 294 61.27 4.22 -38.57
N TRP A 295 61.80 3.36 -39.46
CA TRP A 295 62.81 2.33 -39.16
C TRP A 295 64.14 2.57 -39.89
N ARG A 296 64.39 3.78 -40.38
CA ARG A 296 65.56 4.07 -41.25
C ARG A 296 66.82 4.55 -40.51
N ASN A 297 66.83 4.57 -39.18
CA ASN A 297 67.95 5.16 -38.41
C ASN A 297 68.83 4.16 -37.63
N GLU A 298 68.70 2.84 -37.81
CA GLU A 298 69.44 1.85 -37.02
C GLU A 298 70.22 0.78 -37.83
N LEU A 299 70.70 1.11 -39.03
CA LEU A 299 71.83 0.37 -39.61
C LEU A 299 73.14 1.11 -39.27
N LYS A 300 73.75 0.64 -38.18
CA LYS A 300 75.00 1.11 -37.57
C LYS A 300 76.22 1.01 -38.50
N ASP A 301 77.15 1.93 -38.29
CA ASP A 301 78.60 1.72 -38.47
C ASP A 301 79.11 0.54 -37.64
N LYS A 302 79.96 -0.34 -38.23
CA LYS A 302 81.20 -0.83 -37.58
C LYS A 302 82.13 -1.65 -38.51
N ASP A 303 83.32 -1.07 -38.74
CA ASP A 303 84.68 -1.63 -38.89
C ASP A 303 85.06 -2.67 -39.99
N ALA A 304 85.91 -2.20 -40.91
CA ALA A 304 87.15 -2.84 -41.43
C ALA A 304 87.91 -1.71 -42.17
N GLY A 305 89.16 -1.32 -41.90
CA GLY A 305 90.33 -2.07 -41.48
C GLY A 305 91.44 -1.73 -42.49
N ASP A 306 92.35 -0.86 -42.08
CA ASP A 306 93.75 -0.66 -42.51
C ASP A 306 94.17 -0.28 -43.94
N ASP A 307 94.95 0.82 -43.95
CA ASP A 307 96.24 1.06 -44.60
C ASP A 307 96.38 1.50 -46.08
N ASP A 308 97.19 2.57 -46.17
CA ASP A 308 98.11 3.01 -47.23
C ASP A 308 97.55 3.44 -48.61
N ALA A 309 97.69 4.74 -48.91
CA ALA A 309 98.69 5.20 -49.89
C ALA A 309 98.54 6.70 -50.27
N ILE A 310 99.58 7.45 -49.92
CA ILE A 310 100.39 8.33 -50.81
C ILE A 310 99.85 9.73 -51.19
N GLU A 311 100.72 10.69 -50.90
CA GLU A 311 100.79 12.11 -51.29
C GLU A 311 100.54 12.40 -52.78
N ALA A 312 100.02 13.59 -53.10
CA ALA A 312 100.68 14.58 -53.99
C ALA A 312 99.73 15.71 -54.42
N GLU A 313 100.08 16.91 -53.98
CA GLU A 313 100.26 18.12 -54.79
C GLU A 313 99.55 18.24 -56.16
N SER A 314 98.69 19.27 -56.31
CA SER A 314 98.89 20.46 -57.16
C SER A 314 97.58 21.22 -57.36
#